data_AF-A0A444ZEG4-F1
#
_entry.id   AF-A0A444ZEG4-F1
#
_cell.length_a   1.000
_cell.length_b   1.000
_cell.length_c   1.000
_cell.angle_alpha   90.00
_cell.angle_beta   90.00
_cell.angle_gamma   90.00
#
_symmetry.space_group_name_H-M   'P 1'
#
loop_
_entity.id
_entity.type
_entity.pdbx_description
1 polymer ?
#
loop_
_entity_poly.entity_id
_entity_poly.type
_entity_poly.pdbx_seq_one_letter_code
_entity_poly.pdbx_strand_id
1 'polypeptide(L)'
;MASIVDSFNLFNLPETVEKILFPSSHHSHDYTREGRVVSNIPVDILDNPKEYVFFMDVPGLSKSEIQVTVEDENVLVIRSNGKRKREDCDDEGCKYLRLERRAPHKLQRKFRLPENANPSAITAKCENGVLTVTVEKHPPPPKSKTVEIAIA
;
A
#
# COMPACT_ATOMS: atom_id res chain seq x y z
N MET A 1 -0.36 14.02 37.31
CA MET A 1 -1.81 13.76 37.18
C MET A 1 -1.98 12.71 36.10
N ALA A 2 -2.35 11.50 36.51
CA ALA A 2 -2.52 10.35 35.64
C ALA A 2 -3.75 10.51 34.73
N SER A 3 -3.62 10.09 33.48
CA SER A 3 -4.71 9.41 32.79
C SER A 3 -4.11 8.27 31.95
N ILE A 4 -4.04 7.11 32.58
CA ILE A 4 -4.02 5.82 31.88
C ILE A 4 -5.43 5.64 31.35
N VAL A 5 -5.55 5.50 30.04
CA VAL A 5 -6.50 4.56 29.42
C VAL A 5 -5.80 3.97 28.21
N ASP A 6 -5.10 2.89 28.52
CA ASP A 6 -4.90 1.74 27.65
C ASP A 6 -6.15 1.56 26.79
N SER A 7 -6.02 1.86 25.50
CA SER A 7 -7.08 1.67 24.51
C SER A 7 -6.75 0.46 23.66
N PHE A 8 -6.78 -0.68 24.36
CA PHE A 8 -7.34 -1.96 23.94
C PHE A 8 -6.88 -2.54 22.60
N ASN A 9 -5.94 -3.47 22.72
CA ASN A 9 -6.11 -4.87 22.30
C ASN A 9 -6.98 -5.09 21.05
N LEU A 10 -6.37 -4.97 19.87
CA LEU A 10 -6.89 -5.59 18.65
C LEU A 10 -5.96 -6.72 18.22
N PHE A 11 -6.13 -7.86 18.91
CA PHE A 11 -5.63 -9.20 18.57
C PHE A 11 -4.11 -9.39 18.56
N ASN A 12 -3.68 -10.57 19.04
CA ASN A 12 -2.30 -11.06 19.06
C ASN A 12 -1.69 -11.10 17.64
N LEU A 13 -1.29 -9.95 17.12
CA LEU A 13 -0.51 -9.82 15.90
C LEU A 13 0.97 -9.77 16.30
N PRO A 14 1.86 -10.52 15.63
CA PRO A 14 3.29 -10.40 15.85
C PRO A 14 3.73 -8.94 15.63
N GLU A 15 4.68 -8.42 16.43
CA GLU A 15 5.21 -7.04 16.33
C GLU A 15 5.58 -6.62 14.89
N THR A 16 5.90 -7.59 14.04
CA THR A 16 6.17 -7.42 12.61
C THR A 16 5.00 -6.80 11.83
N VAL A 17 3.75 -7.06 12.23
CA VAL A 17 2.52 -6.56 11.55
C VAL A 17 2.15 -5.16 12.03
N GLU A 18 2.41 -4.81 13.30
CA GLU A 18 2.20 -3.44 13.79
C GLU A 18 3.03 -2.42 13.02
N LYS A 19 4.28 -2.75 12.67
CA LYS A 19 5.14 -1.88 11.84
C LYS A 19 4.68 -1.73 10.40
N ILE A 20 3.88 -2.68 9.89
CA ILE A 20 3.31 -2.62 8.54
C ILE A 20 2.01 -1.81 8.53
N LEU A 21 1.21 -1.94 9.59
CA LEU A 21 -0.12 -1.33 9.68
C LEU A 21 -0.10 0.10 10.24
N PHE A 22 0.84 0.40 11.14
CA PHE A 22 0.97 1.71 11.79
C PHE A 22 2.43 2.20 11.73
N PRO A 23 2.88 2.76 10.59
CA PRO A 23 4.03 3.63 10.62
C PRO A 23 3.69 4.80 11.54
N SER A 24 4.46 4.98 12.61
CA SER A 24 4.29 5.97 13.66
C SER A 24 3.67 7.27 13.15
N SER A 25 2.39 7.48 13.49
CA SER A 25 1.68 8.73 13.23
C SER A 25 2.11 9.80 14.23
N HIS A 26 3.31 10.33 14.02
CA HIS A 26 3.61 11.74 14.25
C HIS A 26 3.97 12.30 12.87
N HIS A 27 3.02 12.67 12.02
CA HIS A 27 2.53 14.04 12.03
C HIS A 27 1.25 14.17 11.21
N SER A 28 0.15 14.48 11.90
CA SER A 28 -0.75 15.53 11.46
C SER A 28 -0.01 16.87 11.59
N HIS A 29 0.76 17.27 10.59
CA HIS A 29 1.00 18.68 10.29
C HIS A 29 1.54 18.80 8.88
N ASP A 30 0.82 19.60 8.09
CA ASP A 30 1.27 20.11 6.82
C ASP A 30 2.58 20.88 7.05
N TYR A 31 3.71 20.37 6.55
CA TYR A 31 4.92 21.18 6.33
C TYR A 31 5.72 20.61 5.17
N THR A 32 5.80 21.44 4.13
CA THR A 32 6.73 21.34 3.01
C THR A 32 8.18 21.25 3.47
N ARG A 33 8.86 20.14 3.13
CA ARG A 33 10.32 20.11 2.93
C ARG A 33 10.65 19.04 1.88
N GLU A 34 11.14 19.52 0.74
CA GLU A 34 11.62 18.74 -0.43
C GLU A 34 10.62 17.78 -1.10
N GLY A 35 9.70 18.34 -1.89
CA GLY A 35 9.29 17.76 -3.18
C GLY A 35 8.55 16.42 -3.19
N ARG A 36 8.21 15.81 -2.05
CA ARG A 36 7.47 14.54 -1.99
C ARG A 36 6.06 14.78 -1.49
N VAL A 37 5.14 15.01 -2.43
CA VAL A 37 3.71 14.89 -2.18
C VAL A 37 3.43 13.42 -1.89
N VAL A 38 3.28 13.05 -0.62
CA VAL A 38 2.77 11.72 -0.26
C VAL A 38 1.31 11.69 -0.66
N SER A 39 1.03 10.98 -1.74
CA SER A 39 -0.33 10.74 -2.20
C SER A 39 -1.10 10.00 -1.10
N ASN A 40 -2.04 10.68 -0.43
CA ASN A 40 -3.00 10.02 0.46
C ASN A 40 -4.11 9.38 -0.38
N ILE A 41 -3.71 8.48 -1.29
CA ILE A 41 -4.62 7.62 -2.05
C ILE A 41 -5.06 6.48 -1.13
N PRO A 42 -6.38 6.25 -0.97
CA PRO A 42 -6.90 5.15 -0.17
C PRO A 42 -6.43 3.79 -0.69
N VAL A 43 -6.08 2.91 0.23
CA VAL A 43 -5.70 1.53 -0.07
C VAL A 43 -6.28 0.61 0.99
N ASP A 44 -7.00 -0.42 0.55
CA ASP A 44 -7.38 -1.55 1.40
C ASP A 44 -6.41 -2.72 1.15
N ILE A 45 -6.09 -3.45 2.21
CA ILE A 45 -5.21 -4.62 2.14
C ILE A 45 -5.96 -5.82 2.71
N LEU A 46 -6.23 -6.79 1.86
CA LEU A 46 -6.81 -8.08 2.24
C LEU A 46 -5.68 -9.09 2.42
N ASP A 47 -5.57 -9.64 3.62
CA ASP A 47 -4.74 -10.80 3.92
C ASP A 47 -5.63 -12.06 3.87
N ASN A 48 -5.37 -12.96 2.93
CA ASN A 48 -6.02 -14.27 2.88
C ASN A 48 -4.97 -15.40 2.96
N PRO A 49 -5.36 -16.68 3.15
CA PRO A 49 -4.39 -17.76 3.32
C PRO A 49 -3.41 -17.97 2.16
N LYS A 50 -3.74 -17.51 0.95
CA LYS A 50 -2.95 -17.72 -0.27
C LYS A 50 -2.14 -16.50 -0.69
N GLU A 51 -2.61 -15.29 -0.40
CA GLU A 51 -2.08 -14.06 -0.99
C GLU A 51 -2.43 -12.82 -0.16
N TYR A 52 -1.67 -11.75 -0.41
CA TYR A 52 -2.01 -10.38 -0.01
C TYR A 52 -2.58 -9.66 -1.23
N VAL A 53 -3.73 -8.98 -1.07
CA VAL A 53 -4.38 -8.24 -2.15
C VAL A 53 -4.55 -6.79 -1.74
N PHE A 54 -4.00 -5.87 -2.53
CA PHE A 54 -4.07 -4.43 -2.34
C PHE A 54 -5.10 -3.85 -3.30
N PHE A 55 -6.11 -3.16 -2.79
CA PHE A 55 -7.10 -2.43 -3.57
C PHE A 55 -6.85 -0.95 -3.44
N MET A 56 -6.45 -0.29 -4.53
CA MET A 56 -6.07 1.12 -4.50
C MET A 56 -6.89 1.94 -5.48
N ASP A 57 -7.47 3.03 -4.98
CA ASP A 57 -8.26 3.96 -5.79
C ASP A 57 -7.37 4.85 -6.67
N VAL A 58 -7.38 4.60 -7.97
CA VAL A 58 -6.62 5.35 -8.99
C VAL A 58 -7.51 5.95 -10.10
N PRO A 59 -8.68 6.55 -9.79
CA PRO A 59 -9.60 7.03 -10.81
C PRO A 59 -8.99 8.15 -11.66
N GLY A 60 -9.03 7.99 -12.97
CA GLY A 60 -8.55 8.98 -13.95
C GLY A 60 -7.04 8.96 -14.19
N LEU A 61 -6.31 7.94 -13.70
CA LEU A 61 -4.94 7.66 -14.11
C LEU A 61 -4.92 6.67 -15.28
N SER A 62 -4.00 6.89 -16.22
CA SER A 62 -3.77 5.92 -17.30
C SER A 62 -3.08 4.67 -16.73
N LYS A 63 -3.53 3.48 -17.15
CA LYS A 63 -2.93 2.21 -16.73
C LYS A 63 -1.45 2.12 -17.11
N SER A 64 -1.08 2.68 -18.27
CA SER A 64 0.30 2.71 -18.76
C SER A 64 1.24 3.60 -17.94
N GLU A 65 0.70 4.49 -17.10
CA GLU A 65 1.48 5.38 -16.26
C GLU A 65 1.76 4.79 -14.88
N ILE A 66 1.09 3.69 -14.50
CA ILE A 66 1.25 3.06 -13.20
C ILE A 66 2.34 1.99 -13.28
N GLN A 67 3.29 2.05 -12.34
CA GLN A 67 4.35 1.06 -12.17
C GLN A 67 4.21 0.41 -10.80
N VAL A 68 4.35 -0.92 -10.79
CA VAL A 68 4.41 -1.75 -9.58
C VAL A 68 5.77 -2.43 -9.60
N THR A 69 6.56 -2.20 -8.56
CA THR A 69 7.92 -2.75 -8.43
C THR A 69 8.14 -3.26 -7.01
N VAL A 70 9.06 -4.20 -6.83
CA VAL A 70 9.60 -4.53 -5.50
C VAL A 70 11.01 -3.99 -5.45
N GLU A 71 11.27 -3.13 -4.46
CA GLU A 71 12.60 -2.58 -4.16
C GLU A 71 13.27 -3.40 -3.05
N ASP A 72 14.49 -3.00 -2.67
CA ASP A 72 15.27 -3.66 -1.61
C ASP A 72 14.45 -3.85 -0.32
N GLU A 73 14.78 -4.91 0.41
CA GLU A 73 14.11 -5.29 1.67
C GLU A 73 12.61 -5.65 1.53
N ASN A 74 12.22 -6.21 0.38
CA ASN A 74 10.85 -6.69 0.13
C ASN A 74 9.80 -5.57 0.23
N VAL A 75 10.14 -4.39 -0.32
CA VAL A 75 9.26 -3.22 -0.30
C VAL A 75 8.49 -3.14 -1.61
N LEU A 76 7.19 -3.40 -1.58
CA LEU A 76 6.28 -3.15 -2.70
C LEU A 76 6.12 -1.65 -2.89
N VAL A 77 6.46 -1.16 -4.08
CA VAL A 77 6.34 0.25 -4.48
C VAL A 77 5.37 0.37 -5.63
N ILE A 78 4.32 1.15 -5.43
CA ILE A 78 3.36 1.49 -6.46
C ILE A 78 3.46 2.99 -6.73
N ARG A 79 3.82 3.35 -7.96
CA ARG A 79 4.05 4.74 -8.37
C ARG A 79 3.39 5.06 -9.70
N SER A 80 3.05 6.33 -9.92
CA SER A 80 2.64 6.82 -11.24
C SER A 80 3.67 7.77 -11.84
N ASN A 81 3.94 7.61 -13.14
CA ASN A 81 4.75 8.57 -13.91
C ASN A 81 3.94 9.80 -14.32
N GLY A 82 2.62 9.67 -14.37
CA GLY A 82 1.67 10.75 -14.61
C GLY A 82 0.92 11.18 -13.36
N LYS A 83 0.01 12.13 -13.56
CA LYS A 83 -0.94 12.63 -12.56
C LYS A 83 -2.32 12.60 -13.18
N ARG A 84 -3.37 12.46 -12.37
CA ARG A 84 -4.75 12.57 -12.86
C ARG A 84 -4.91 13.89 -13.59
N LYS A 85 -5.30 13.88 -14.85
CA LYS A 85 -5.51 15.13 -15.60
C LYS A 85 -6.71 15.88 -15.01
N ARG A 86 -6.52 17.17 -14.81
CA ARG A 86 -7.60 18.14 -14.64
C ARG A 86 -7.68 18.87 -15.98
N GLU A 87 -8.88 19.05 -16.50
CA GLU A 87 -9.05 19.83 -17.72
C GLU A 87 -8.74 21.28 -17.39
N ASP A 88 -7.71 21.81 -18.03
CA ASP A 88 -7.48 23.24 -18.04
C ASP A 88 -8.50 23.80 -19.04
N CYS A 89 -9.45 24.60 -18.55
CA CYS A 89 -10.46 25.22 -19.40
C CYS A 89 -9.83 26.52 -19.89
N ASP A 90 -9.03 26.41 -20.95
CA ASP A 90 -8.26 27.51 -21.54
C ASP A 90 -9.13 28.44 -22.40
N ASP A 91 -10.42 28.11 -22.55
CA ASP A 91 -11.40 28.95 -23.23
C ASP A 91 -11.78 30.17 -22.38
N GLU A 92 -11.83 31.35 -23.01
CA GLU A 92 -12.24 32.59 -22.36
C GLU A 92 -13.64 32.43 -21.74
N GLY A 93 -13.73 32.60 -20.41
CA GLY A 93 -14.98 32.55 -19.66
C GLY A 93 -15.22 31.26 -18.88
N CYS A 94 -14.42 30.21 -19.07
CA CYS A 94 -14.49 29.04 -18.19
C CYS A 94 -13.96 29.34 -16.78
N LYS A 95 -14.66 28.86 -15.76
CA LYS A 95 -14.13 28.80 -14.39
C LYS A 95 -14.67 27.60 -13.62
N TYR A 96 -13.82 27.01 -12.79
CA TYR A 96 -14.27 26.04 -11.81
C TYR A 96 -15.16 26.71 -10.76
N LEU A 97 -16.42 26.26 -10.64
CA LEU A 97 -17.33 26.72 -9.58
C LEU A 97 -17.00 26.08 -8.23
N ARG A 98 -16.51 24.83 -8.26
CA ARG A 98 -16.18 24.05 -7.06
C ARG A 98 -15.15 22.97 -7.39
N LEU A 99 -14.24 22.73 -6.46
CA LEU A 99 -13.16 21.74 -6.58
C LEU A 99 -13.09 20.88 -5.32
N GLU A 100 -13.74 19.73 -5.34
CA GLU A 100 -13.68 18.75 -4.23
C GLU A 100 -12.57 17.71 -4.46
N ARG A 101 -12.29 17.41 -5.72
CA ARG A 101 -11.20 16.51 -6.08
C ARG A 101 -9.88 17.14 -5.70
N ARG A 102 -9.01 16.35 -5.07
CA ARG A 102 -7.65 16.74 -4.75
C ARG A 102 -6.90 17.18 -6.02
N ALA A 103 -5.90 18.05 -5.82
CA ALA A 103 -5.04 18.48 -6.90
C ALA A 103 -4.36 17.27 -7.57
N PRO A 104 -4.21 17.28 -8.91
CA PRO A 104 -3.40 16.32 -9.64
C PRO A 104 -2.02 16.14 -9.00
N HIS A 105 -1.74 14.94 -8.50
CA HIS A 105 -0.43 14.59 -7.94
C HIS A 105 0.03 13.25 -8.47
N LYS A 106 1.34 13.03 -8.44
CA LYS A 106 1.91 11.71 -8.70
C LYS A 106 1.58 10.79 -7.54
N LEU A 107 1.13 9.59 -7.84
CA LEU A 107 0.92 8.52 -6.87
C LEU A 107 2.28 7.94 -6.48
N GLN A 108 2.51 7.76 -5.19
CA GLN A 108 3.58 6.91 -4.68
C GLN A 108 3.17 6.32 -3.33
N ARG A 109 3.05 4.99 -3.25
CA ARG A 109 2.81 4.23 -2.03
C ARG A 109 3.85 3.14 -1.90
N LYS A 110 4.31 2.91 -0.67
CA LYS A 110 5.27 1.85 -0.34
C LYS A 110 4.68 0.99 0.77
N PHE A 111 4.79 -0.32 0.62
CA PHE A 111 4.35 -1.31 1.60
C PHE A 111 5.48 -2.30 1.84
N ARG A 112 5.86 -2.50 3.11
CA ARG A 112 6.79 -3.58 3.45
C ARG A 112 6.01 -4.89 3.42
N LEU A 113 6.40 -5.80 2.54
CA LEU A 113 5.76 -7.10 2.43
C LEU A 113 6.22 -8.01 3.58
N PRO A 114 5.33 -8.82 4.17
CA PRO A 114 5.69 -9.83 5.15
C PRO A 114 6.67 -10.87 4.57
N GLU A 115 7.39 -11.58 5.45
CA GLU A 115 8.41 -12.56 5.05
C GLU A 115 7.84 -13.72 4.23
N ASN A 116 6.58 -14.09 4.47
CA ASN A 116 5.91 -15.16 3.73
C ASN A 116 5.33 -14.69 2.38
N ALA A 117 5.49 -13.42 1.99
CA ALA A 117 5.11 -12.95 0.66
C ALA A 117 6.14 -13.40 -0.38
N ASN A 118 5.67 -13.80 -1.57
CA ASN A 118 6.49 -14.21 -2.69
C ASN A 118 6.60 -13.07 -3.70
N PRO A 119 7.68 -12.25 -3.67
CA PRO A 119 7.82 -11.09 -4.56
C PRO A 119 8.00 -11.46 -6.03
N SER A 120 8.31 -12.72 -6.34
CA SER A 120 8.41 -13.24 -7.70
C SER A 120 7.05 -13.54 -8.33
N ALA A 121 5.98 -13.61 -7.51
CA ALA A 121 4.63 -13.94 -7.93
C ALA A 121 3.67 -12.78 -7.65
N ILE A 122 3.90 -11.67 -8.36
CA ILE A 122 3.08 -10.46 -8.27
C ILE A 122 2.29 -10.29 -9.57
N THR A 123 0.99 -10.03 -9.42
CA THR A 123 0.13 -9.64 -10.53
C THR A 123 -0.57 -8.32 -10.23
N ALA A 124 -0.92 -7.57 -11.28
CA ALA A 124 -1.62 -6.31 -11.13
C ALA A 124 -2.67 -6.13 -12.23
N LYS A 125 -3.84 -5.65 -11.86
CA LYS A 125 -4.94 -5.31 -12.78
C LYS A 125 -5.53 -3.97 -12.39
N CYS A 126 -5.85 -3.14 -13.36
CA CYS A 126 -6.60 -1.91 -13.13
C CYS A 126 -7.93 -1.96 -13.89
N GLU A 127 -9.04 -1.86 -13.16
CA GLU A 127 -10.39 -1.95 -13.69
C GLU A 127 -11.29 -0.95 -12.96
N ASN A 128 -12.12 -0.21 -13.72
CA ASN A 128 -13.08 0.76 -13.17
C ASN A 128 -12.48 1.80 -12.20
N GLY A 129 -11.21 2.18 -12.41
CA GLY A 129 -10.51 3.15 -11.57
C GLY A 129 -9.90 2.58 -10.29
N VAL A 130 -9.92 1.26 -10.10
CA VAL A 130 -9.29 0.56 -8.97
C VAL A 130 -8.12 -0.27 -9.48
N LEU A 131 -6.95 -0.10 -8.87
CA LEU A 131 -5.78 -0.94 -9.06
C LEU A 131 -5.79 -2.06 -8.00
N THR A 132 -5.88 -3.29 -8.47
CA THR A 132 -5.68 -4.49 -7.66
C THR A 132 -4.26 -5.00 -7.87
N VAL A 133 -3.48 -5.08 -6.81
CA VAL A 133 -2.16 -5.73 -6.81
C VAL A 133 -2.23 -6.96 -5.92
N THR A 134 -1.86 -8.11 -6.45
CA THR A 134 -1.87 -9.38 -5.74
C THR A 134 -0.45 -9.88 -5.58
N VAL A 135 -0.10 -10.28 -4.36
CA VAL A 135 1.20 -10.86 -4.00
C VAL A 135 0.93 -12.23 -3.37
N GLU A 136 1.28 -13.30 -4.07
CA GLU A 136 1.10 -14.66 -3.54
C GLU A 136 1.96 -14.87 -2.29
N LYS A 137 1.56 -15.81 -1.43
CA LYS A 137 2.36 -16.27 -0.30
C LYS A 137 3.20 -17.45 -0.70
N HIS A 138 4.39 -17.57 -0.11
CA HIS A 138 5.16 -18.79 -0.15
C HIS A 138 4.34 -19.95 0.45
N PRO A 139 4.47 -21.17 -0.11
CA PRO A 139 3.85 -22.34 0.48
C PRO A 139 4.34 -22.51 1.93
N PRO A 140 3.45 -22.94 2.85
CA PRO A 140 3.84 -23.14 4.23
C PRO A 140 4.98 -24.15 4.30
N PRO A 141 5.93 -23.97 5.24
CA PRO A 141 7.04 -24.91 5.41
C PRO A 141 6.48 -26.31 5.65
N PRO A 142 7.15 -27.36 5.12
CA PRO A 142 6.73 -28.73 5.37
C PRO A 142 6.68 -28.98 6.87
N LYS A 143 5.60 -29.65 7.34
CA LYS A 143 5.48 -30.03 8.74
C LYS A 143 6.73 -30.81 9.15
N SER A 144 7.36 -30.39 10.25
CA SER A 144 8.58 -31.01 10.77
C SER A 144 8.38 -32.52 10.94
N LYS A 145 9.30 -33.31 10.41
CA LYS A 145 9.35 -34.75 10.66
C LYS A 145 10.17 -34.99 11.92
N THR A 146 9.59 -35.68 12.89
CA THR A 146 10.34 -36.21 14.03
C THR A 146 11.26 -37.30 13.51
N VAL A 147 12.57 -37.17 13.75
CA VAL A 147 13.56 -38.21 13.46
C VAL A 147 13.83 -38.92 14.77
N GLU A 148 13.60 -40.23 14.83
CA GLU A 148 13.95 -41.05 15.99
C GLU A 148 15.47 -41.26 16.04
N ILE A 149 16.04 -41.09 17.23
CA ILE A 149 17.47 -41.33 17.46
C ILE A 149 17.67 -42.83 17.65
N ALA A 150 18.38 -43.47 16.72
CA ALA A 150 18.82 -44.85 16.89
C ALA A 150 19.98 -44.90 17.91
N ILE A 151 19.83 -45.72 18.95
CA ILE A 151 20.91 -46.04 19.90
C ILE A 151 21.65 -47.27 19.34
N ALA A 152 22.98 -47.17 19.28
CA ALA A 152 23.88 -48.26 18.85
C ALA A 152 24.19 -49.22 20.00
#